data_AF-A0A962ENK3-F1
#
_entry.id   AF-A0A962ENK3-F1
#
_cell.length_a   1.000
_cell.length_b   1.000
_cell.length_c   1.000
_cell.angle_alpha   90.00
_cell.angle_beta   90.00
_cell.angle_gamma   90.00
#
_symmetry.space_group_name_H-M   'P 1'
#
loop_
_entity.id
_entity.type
_entity.pdbx_description
1 polymer ?
#
loop_
_entity_poly.entity_id
_entity_poly.type
_entity_poly.pdbx_seq_one_letter_code
_entity_poly.pdbx_strand_id
1 'polypeptide(L)'
;RDLCQKLVLNVVDWEAALGQLNAIASEAERLGQPVVNVADVVSHPAIFFDALVRECFNAGLLKTDSPRQVEFIDESARNFCNGGWIEFYVNSRLNELKSEALLQDSPHLNIKIRRSGSKKESDNEIDVAFMANNRLHIIECKTKKMKGIHAGKAGVETLYKLDSISDLGGLGTKAMLVSYRNLRPADRQRAKDLRIHIIEGKDIQQLKTKLREWIKN
;
A
#
# COMPACT_ATOMS: atom_id res chain seq x y z
N ARG A 1 12.84 1.99 10.05
CA ARG A 1 13.36 2.30 8.69
C ARG A 1 13.89 1.07 7.97
N ASP A 2 14.52 0.13 8.68
CA ASP A 2 15.09 -1.09 8.08
C ASP A 2 14.04 -2.05 7.49
N LEU A 3 12.94 -2.34 8.21
CA LEU A 3 11.93 -3.31 7.76
C LEU A 3 11.26 -2.97 6.42
N CYS A 4 10.81 -1.73 6.20
CA CYS A 4 10.21 -1.34 4.91
C CYS A 4 11.19 -1.55 3.74
N GLN A 5 12.47 -1.24 3.96
CA GLN A 5 13.49 -1.44 2.93
C GLN A 5 13.72 -2.93 2.67
N LYS A 6 13.75 -3.77 3.72
CA LYS A 6 13.83 -5.23 3.58
C LYS A 6 12.63 -5.79 2.81
N LEU A 7 11.42 -5.35 3.12
CA LEU A 7 10.20 -5.73 2.39
C LEU A 7 10.33 -5.41 0.89
N VAL A 8 10.79 -4.21 0.57
CA VAL A 8 10.96 -3.77 -0.82
C VAL A 8 12.05 -4.55 -1.55
N LEU A 9 13.21 -4.77 -0.92
CA LEU A 9 14.30 -5.53 -1.51
C LEU A 9 13.91 -7.00 -1.76
N ASN A 10 13.13 -7.58 -0.86
CA ASN A 10 12.70 -8.99 -0.93
C ASN A 10 11.29 -9.15 -1.54
N VAL A 11 10.79 -8.19 -2.32
CA VAL A 11 9.41 -8.19 -2.82
C VAL A 11 9.02 -9.48 -3.56
N VAL A 12 9.95 -10.07 -4.33
CA VAL A 12 9.71 -11.33 -5.07
C VAL A 12 9.51 -12.51 -4.12
N ASP A 13 10.36 -12.60 -3.09
CA ASP A 13 10.41 -13.72 -2.17
C ASP A 13 9.33 -13.62 -1.08
N TRP A 14 9.10 -12.40 -0.58
CA TRP A 14 8.23 -12.17 0.56
C TRP A 14 6.77 -11.85 0.16
N GLU A 15 6.44 -11.80 -1.13
CA GLU A 15 5.06 -11.54 -1.60
C GLU A 15 4.03 -12.47 -0.96
N ALA A 16 4.33 -13.78 -0.91
CA ALA A 16 3.43 -14.77 -0.35
C ALA A 16 3.31 -14.63 1.18
N ALA A 17 4.45 -14.53 1.87
CA ALA A 17 4.52 -14.38 3.33
C ALA A 17 3.81 -13.12 3.82
N LEU A 18 4.02 -11.99 3.15
CA LEU A 18 3.35 -10.73 3.49
C LEU A 18 1.84 -10.81 3.29
N GLY A 19 1.39 -11.58 2.29
CA GLY A 19 -0.05 -11.86 2.12
C GLY A 19 -0.67 -12.63 3.27
N GLN A 20 0.07 -13.59 3.83
CA GLN A 20 -0.35 -14.36 4.98
C GLN A 20 -0.38 -13.51 6.25
N LEU A 21 0.67 -12.70 6.48
CA LEU A 21 0.71 -11.76 7.58
C LEU A 21 -0.45 -10.75 7.51
N ASN A 22 -0.77 -10.25 6.31
CA ASN A 22 -1.91 -9.37 6.09
C ASN A 22 -3.26 -10.03 6.44
N ALA A 23 -3.44 -11.29 6.04
CA ALA A 23 -4.64 -12.06 6.38
C ALA A 23 -4.76 -12.27 7.90
N ILE A 24 -3.65 -12.58 8.58
CA ILE A 24 -3.59 -12.71 10.04
C ILE A 24 -3.91 -11.39 10.73
N ALA A 25 -3.36 -10.27 10.24
CA ALA A 25 -3.64 -8.94 10.78
C ALA A 25 -5.11 -8.52 10.57
N SER A 26 -5.73 -8.94 9.46
CA SER A 26 -7.17 -8.74 9.21
C SER A 26 -8.03 -9.63 10.13
N GLU A 27 -7.58 -10.85 10.43
CA GLU A 27 -8.30 -11.74 11.36
C GLU A 27 -8.23 -11.24 12.80
N ALA A 28 -7.08 -10.74 13.24
CA ALA A 28 -6.90 -10.11 14.55
C ALA A 28 -7.92 -8.98 14.78
N GLU A 29 -8.10 -8.13 13.77
CA GLU A 29 -9.10 -7.06 13.77
C GLU A 29 -10.53 -7.61 13.81
N ARG A 30 -10.84 -8.61 12.98
CA ARG A 30 -12.17 -9.25 12.94
C ARG A 30 -12.55 -9.86 14.30
N LEU A 31 -11.59 -10.45 15.00
CA LEU A 31 -11.76 -11.04 16.33
C LEU A 31 -11.74 -10.01 17.46
N GLY A 32 -11.23 -8.80 17.21
CA GLY A 32 -10.94 -7.83 18.26
C GLY A 32 -9.86 -8.31 19.23
N GLN A 33 -8.94 -9.15 18.76
CA GLN A 33 -7.88 -9.76 19.58
C GLN A 33 -6.50 -9.46 18.99
N PRO A 34 -5.50 -9.12 19.82
CA PRO A 34 -4.15 -8.82 19.33
C PRO A 34 -3.37 -10.07 18.93
N VAL A 35 -3.86 -11.26 19.28
CA VAL A 35 -3.19 -12.55 19.09
C VAL A 35 -4.01 -13.47 18.19
N VAL A 36 -3.34 -14.12 17.25
CA VAL A 36 -3.95 -15.06 16.30
C VAL A 36 -3.03 -16.27 16.11
N ASN A 37 -3.59 -17.48 16.19
CA ASN A 37 -2.82 -18.67 15.81
C ASN A 37 -2.73 -18.75 14.29
N VAL A 38 -1.52 -18.96 13.78
CA VAL A 38 -1.26 -18.95 12.33
C VAL A 38 -2.03 -20.05 11.61
N ALA A 39 -2.18 -21.22 12.25
CA ALA A 39 -2.91 -22.36 11.70
C ALA A 39 -4.41 -22.09 11.46
N ASP A 40 -5.01 -21.13 12.17
CA ASP A 40 -6.43 -20.79 12.04
C ASP A 40 -6.71 -20.01 10.74
N VAL A 41 -5.68 -19.36 10.18
CA VAL A 41 -5.79 -18.49 8.99
C VAL A 41 -5.00 -19.03 7.80
N VAL A 42 -3.89 -19.72 8.06
CA VAL A 42 -2.91 -20.11 7.06
C VAL A 42 -2.63 -21.61 7.19
N SER A 43 -3.18 -22.40 6.25
CA SER A 43 -2.96 -23.86 6.25
C SER A 43 -1.53 -24.24 5.85
N HIS A 44 -0.89 -23.46 4.97
CA HIS A 44 0.46 -23.71 4.46
C HIS A 44 1.26 -22.41 4.48
N PRO A 45 2.05 -22.15 5.54
CA PRO A 45 2.93 -20.99 5.60
C PRO A 45 3.89 -20.93 4.41
N ALA A 46 4.09 -19.73 3.88
CA ALA A 46 5.04 -19.48 2.80
C ALA A 46 6.48 -19.70 3.31
N ILE A 47 7.39 -20.05 2.41
CA ILE A 47 8.79 -20.36 2.73
C ILE A 47 9.45 -19.27 3.59
N PHE A 48 9.14 -18.00 3.32
CA PHE A 48 9.72 -16.86 4.02
C PHE A 48 8.87 -16.32 5.18
N PHE A 49 7.81 -17.03 5.59
CA PHE A 49 6.89 -16.55 6.63
C PHE A 49 7.59 -16.38 7.99
N ASP A 50 8.35 -17.40 8.42
CA ASP A 50 9.10 -17.36 9.69
C ASP A 50 10.14 -16.22 9.73
N ALA A 51 10.83 -16.00 8.60
CA ALA A 51 11.77 -14.91 8.46
C ALA A 51 11.08 -13.54 8.56
N LEU A 52 9.92 -13.38 7.91
CA LEU A 52 9.12 -12.17 8.00
C LEU A 52 8.62 -11.91 9.44
N VAL A 53 8.13 -12.95 10.14
CA VAL A 53 7.71 -12.84 11.55
C VAL A 53 8.86 -12.35 12.43
N ARG A 54 10.05 -12.93 12.27
CA ARG A 54 11.25 -12.51 13.02
C ARG A 54 11.61 -11.05 12.75
N GLU A 55 11.52 -10.61 11.49
CA GLU A 55 11.80 -9.24 11.11
C GLU A 55 10.76 -8.25 11.65
N CYS A 56 9.48 -8.65 11.71
CA CYS A 56 8.44 -7.88 12.37
C CYS A 56 8.65 -7.80 13.90
N PHE A 57 9.04 -8.89 14.55
CA PHE A 57 9.42 -8.89 15.97
C PHE A 57 10.60 -7.97 16.24
N ASN A 58 11.69 -8.08 15.48
CA ASN A 58 12.87 -7.22 15.61
C ASN A 58 12.56 -5.74 15.36
N ALA A 59 11.56 -5.45 14.51
CA ALA A 59 11.07 -4.10 14.28
C ALA A 59 10.13 -3.58 15.39
N GLY A 60 9.86 -4.38 16.43
CA GLY A 60 8.98 -4.04 17.54
C GLY A 60 7.50 -4.06 17.19
N LEU A 61 7.08 -4.79 16.15
CA LEU A 61 5.68 -4.88 15.74
C LEU A 61 4.94 -6.05 16.41
N LEU A 62 5.68 -7.08 16.81
CA LEU A 62 5.16 -8.29 17.43
C LEU A 62 5.75 -8.46 18.83
N LYS A 63 4.99 -9.08 19.74
CA LYS A 63 5.46 -9.39 21.10
C LYS A 63 6.36 -10.62 21.16
N THR A 64 6.26 -11.52 20.18
CA THR A 64 7.08 -12.74 20.09
C THR A 64 7.52 -12.95 18.64
N ASP A 65 8.61 -13.72 18.45
CA ASP A 65 9.10 -14.16 17.14
C ASP A 65 8.54 -15.53 16.72
N SER A 66 7.49 -16.01 17.40
CA SER A 66 6.89 -17.32 17.16
C SER A 66 6.21 -17.37 15.78
N PRO A 67 6.59 -18.29 14.89
CA PRO A 67 5.91 -18.45 13.60
C PRO A 67 4.57 -19.17 13.72
N ARG A 68 4.18 -19.66 14.91
CA ARG A 68 2.93 -20.38 15.15
C ARG A 68 1.80 -19.47 15.63
N GLN A 69 2.15 -18.35 16.25
CA GLN A 69 1.21 -17.41 16.83
C GLN A 69 1.76 -16.00 16.64
N VAL A 70 0.95 -15.14 16.04
CA VAL A 70 1.30 -13.74 15.84
C VAL A 70 0.54 -12.92 16.89
N GLU A 71 1.28 -12.21 17.73
CA GLU A 71 0.72 -11.26 18.69
C GLU A 71 1.25 -9.86 18.39
N PHE A 72 0.38 -8.96 17.96
CA PHE A 72 0.72 -7.57 17.70
C PHE A 72 0.93 -6.79 19.00
N ILE A 73 1.89 -5.88 19.03
CA ILE A 73 2.14 -5.05 20.22
C ILE A 73 0.96 -4.13 20.53
N ASP A 74 0.33 -3.59 19.49
CA ASP A 74 -0.80 -2.66 19.52
C ASP A 74 -1.48 -2.60 18.15
N GLU A 75 -2.53 -1.78 18.07
CA GLU A 75 -3.32 -1.59 16.85
C GLU A 75 -2.53 -0.89 15.73
N SER A 76 -1.53 -0.06 16.06
CA SER A 76 -0.67 0.60 15.06
C SER A 76 0.22 -0.43 14.36
N ALA A 77 0.83 -1.34 15.12
CA ALA A 77 1.64 -2.42 14.59
C ALA A 77 0.81 -3.42 13.77
N ARG A 78 -0.40 -3.74 14.23
CA ARG A 78 -1.35 -4.54 13.44
C ARG A 78 -1.68 -3.87 12.11
N ASN A 79 -2.04 -2.57 12.11
CA ASN A 79 -2.31 -1.80 10.89
C ASN A 79 -1.12 -1.75 9.94
N PHE A 80 0.09 -1.57 10.49
CA PHE A 80 1.33 -1.61 9.71
C PHE A 80 1.49 -2.96 8.99
N CYS A 81 1.34 -4.07 9.73
CA CYS A 81 1.38 -5.43 9.19
C CYS A 81 0.20 -5.74 8.23
N ASN A 82 -0.94 -5.08 8.41
CA ASN A 82 -2.10 -5.15 7.52
C ASN A 82 -1.96 -4.29 6.25
N GLY A 83 -0.78 -3.72 6.02
CA GLY A 83 -0.43 -3.08 4.76
C GLY A 83 -0.02 -1.62 4.86
N GLY A 84 -0.28 -0.94 5.98
CA GLY A 84 0.04 0.50 6.11
C GLY A 84 1.52 0.82 5.91
N TRP A 85 2.41 -0.16 6.05
CA TRP A 85 3.85 0.01 5.83
C TRP A 85 4.21 0.59 4.44
N ILE A 86 3.45 0.26 3.39
CA ILE A 86 3.78 0.70 2.02
C ILE A 86 3.49 2.19 1.84
N GLU A 87 2.45 2.70 2.49
CA GLU A 87 2.08 4.11 2.50
C GLU A 87 3.17 4.92 3.22
N PHE A 88 3.63 4.43 4.38
CA PHE A 88 4.78 4.99 5.09
C PHE A 88 6.05 4.98 4.23
N TYR A 89 6.29 3.91 3.46
CA TYR A 89 7.46 3.83 2.58
C TYR A 89 7.38 4.83 1.42
N VAL A 90 6.24 4.93 0.74
CA VAL A 90 5.98 5.92 -0.32
C VAL A 90 6.16 7.34 0.23
N ASN A 91 5.55 7.64 1.37
CA ASN A 91 5.68 8.94 2.03
C ASN A 91 7.13 9.26 2.38
N SER A 92 7.90 8.28 2.86
CA SER A 92 9.33 8.46 3.12
C SER A 92 10.11 8.79 1.84
N ARG A 93 9.83 8.12 0.71
CA ARG A 93 10.49 8.43 -0.57
C ARG A 93 10.12 9.82 -1.08
N LEU A 94 8.85 10.23 -0.94
CA LEU A 94 8.38 11.55 -1.32
C LEU A 94 9.00 12.66 -0.46
N ASN A 95 9.17 12.44 0.85
CA ASN A 95 9.86 13.40 1.72
C ASN A 95 11.34 13.59 1.32
N GLU A 96 12.01 12.54 0.85
CA GLU A 96 13.35 12.70 0.25
C GLU A 96 13.29 13.56 -1.02
N LEU A 97 12.31 13.34 -1.91
CA LEU A 97 12.14 14.17 -3.11
C LEU A 97 11.74 15.62 -2.77
N LYS A 98 11.01 15.85 -1.67
CA LYS A 98 10.72 17.19 -1.13
C LYS A 98 12.01 17.89 -0.70
N SER A 99 12.94 17.19 -0.06
CA SER A 99 14.26 17.73 0.29
C SER A 99 15.10 18.08 -0.94
N GLU A 100 14.81 17.47 -2.09
CA GLU A 100 15.39 17.79 -3.41
C GLU A 100 14.62 18.90 -4.16
N ALA A 101 13.70 19.60 -3.49
CA ALA A 101 12.87 20.67 -4.05
C ALA A 101 11.96 20.26 -5.23
N LEU A 102 11.60 18.97 -5.34
CA LEU A 102 10.71 18.49 -6.41
C LEU A 102 9.21 18.64 -6.08
N LEU A 103 8.87 18.83 -4.80
CA LEU A 103 7.49 18.95 -4.32
C LEU A 103 7.24 20.36 -3.77
N GLN A 104 6.05 20.90 -3.98
CA GLN A 104 5.65 22.24 -3.50
C GLN A 104 5.27 22.21 -2.01
N ASP A 105 4.62 21.15 -1.56
CA ASP A 105 4.22 20.90 -0.18
C ASP A 105 4.84 19.60 0.36
N SER A 106 4.57 19.32 1.63
CA SER A 106 4.90 18.01 2.21
C SER A 106 3.83 17.00 1.78
N PRO A 107 4.19 15.74 1.47
CA PRO A 107 3.21 14.70 1.23
C PRO A 107 2.30 14.48 2.44
N HIS A 108 1.00 14.37 2.17
CA HIS A 108 -0.05 14.16 3.16
C HIS A 108 -0.58 12.72 3.05
N LEU A 109 -0.75 12.05 4.20
CA LEU A 109 -1.27 10.68 4.30
C LEU A 109 -2.76 10.66 4.66
N ASN A 110 -3.48 9.61 4.25
CA ASN A 110 -4.84 9.26 4.72
C ASN A 110 -5.84 10.41 4.57
N ILE A 111 -5.89 10.99 3.37
CA ILE A 111 -6.68 12.17 3.08
C ILE A 111 -8.12 11.76 2.84
N LYS A 112 -9.02 12.23 3.70
CA LYS A 112 -10.47 12.07 3.54
C LYS A 112 -11.04 13.17 2.65
N ILE A 113 -11.73 12.77 1.59
CA ILE A 113 -12.29 13.65 0.57
C ILE A 113 -13.80 13.64 0.68
N ARG A 114 -14.38 14.82 0.87
CA ARG A 114 -15.84 15.03 0.93
C ARG A 114 -16.26 16.00 -0.16
N ARG A 115 -17.27 15.62 -0.94
CA ARG A 115 -17.88 16.54 -1.90
C ARG A 115 -18.88 17.44 -1.18
N SER A 116 -18.70 18.76 -1.32
CA SER A 116 -19.67 19.72 -0.77
C SER A 116 -21.07 19.46 -1.36
N GLY A 117 -22.09 19.40 -0.50
CA GLY A 117 -23.49 19.19 -0.90
C GLY A 117 -23.93 17.73 -1.04
N SER A 118 -23.06 16.72 -0.85
CA SER A 118 -23.50 15.33 -0.79
C SER A 118 -24.13 15.01 0.58
N LYS A 119 -25.39 14.56 0.60
CA LYS A 119 -26.06 14.07 1.83
C LYS A 119 -25.48 12.75 2.35
N LYS A 120 -24.78 12.02 1.50
CA LYS A 120 -23.95 10.87 1.88
C LYS A 120 -22.57 11.38 2.29
N GLU A 121 -22.09 10.95 3.44
CA GLU A 121 -20.65 10.95 3.70
C GLU A 121 -20.01 10.07 2.61
N SER A 122 -19.31 10.70 1.67
CA SER A 122 -18.36 9.97 0.84
C SER A 122 -17.10 9.81 1.68
N ASP A 123 -16.88 8.62 2.23
CA ASP A 123 -15.61 8.25 2.87
C ASP A 123 -14.58 7.88 1.81
N ASN A 124 -14.39 8.76 0.82
CA ASN A 124 -13.31 8.58 -0.13
C ASN A 124 -12.01 8.92 0.58
N GLU A 125 -11.10 7.96 0.65
CA GLU A 125 -9.77 8.12 1.20
C GLU A 125 -8.73 8.02 0.09
N ILE A 126 -7.71 8.88 0.15
CA ILE A 126 -6.51 8.80 -0.67
C ILE A 126 -5.32 8.58 0.26
N ASP A 127 -4.56 7.54 -0.02
CA ASP A 127 -3.45 7.12 0.83
C ASP A 127 -2.34 8.18 0.89
N VAL A 128 -2.00 8.78 -0.26
CA VAL A 128 -1.02 9.89 -0.33
C VAL A 128 -1.45 10.97 -1.33
N ALA A 129 -1.34 12.25 -0.97
CA ALA A 129 -1.37 13.33 -1.95
C ALA A 129 -0.34 14.44 -1.68
N PHE A 130 0.03 15.15 -2.75
CA PHE A 130 0.96 16.27 -2.72
C PHE A 130 0.83 17.12 -3.99
N MET A 131 1.43 18.31 -3.97
CA MET A 131 1.53 19.24 -5.09
C MET A 131 2.93 19.22 -5.68
N ALA A 132 3.02 19.13 -7.01
CA ALA A 132 4.26 19.36 -7.75
C ALA A 132 3.94 19.95 -9.12
N ASN A 133 4.76 20.88 -9.61
CA ASN A 133 4.53 21.55 -10.90
C ASN A 133 3.10 22.12 -11.07
N ASN A 134 2.53 22.67 -9.99
CA ASN A 134 1.15 23.19 -9.94
C ASN A 134 0.07 22.16 -10.29
N ARG A 135 0.36 20.87 -10.06
CA ARG A 135 -0.57 19.76 -10.27
C ARG A 135 -0.72 18.96 -8.99
N LEU A 136 -1.96 18.59 -8.68
CA LEU A 136 -2.25 17.62 -7.64
C LEU A 136 -1.75 16.25 -8.09
N HIS A 137 -1.03 15.57 -7.22
CA HIS A 137 -0.60 14.19 -7.38
C HIS A 137 -1.25 13.36 -6.28
N ILE A 138 -1.96 12.31 -6.67
CA ILE A 138 -2.58 11.35 -5.76
C ILE A 138 -2.00 9.95 -5.99
N ILE A 139 -1.76 9.23 -4.90
CA ILE A 139 -1.24 7.87 -4.91
C ILE A 139 -2.14 6.99 -4.04
N GLU A 140 -2.57 5.87 -4.62
CA GLU A 140 -3.15 4.75 -3.87
C GLU A 140 -2.09 3.64 -3.75
N CYS A 141 -2.00 3.01 -2.60
CA CYS A 141 -1.08 1.93 -2.28
C CYS A 141 -1.83 0.63 -2.00
N LYS A 142 -1.34 -0.50 -2.53
CA LYS A 142 -1.96 -1.82 -2.33
C LYS A 142 -0.93 -2.90 -2.03
N THR A 143 -1.12 -3.62 -0.93
CA THR A 143 -0.34 -4.82 -0.56
C THR A 143 -1.12 -6.13 -0.78
N LYS A 144 -2.45 -6.05 -0.85
CA LYS A 144 -3.37 -7.19 -1.06
C LYS A 144 -3.34 -7.70 -2.51
N LYS A 145 -3.74 -8.96 -2.68
CA LYS A 145 -3.84 -9.61 -4.01
C LYS A 145 -4.88 -8.91 -4.88
N MET A 146 -4.45 -8.47 -6.07
CA MET A 146 -5.31 -8.14 -7.21
C MET A 146 -5.35 -9.27 -8.27
N LYS A 147 -4.93 -10.50 -7.88
CA LYS A 147 -5.01 -11.74 -8.68
C LYS A 147 -5.80 -12.85 -7.96
N GLY A 148 -6.70 -13.55 -8.67
CA GLY A 148 -7.65 -14.55 -8.14
C GLY A 148 -9.11 -14.31 -8.58
N ILE A 149 -10.03 -15.23 -8.24
CA ILE A 149 -11.44 -15.25 -8.70
C ILE A 149 -12.18 -13.94 -8.40
N HIS A 150 -11.91 -13.31 -7.25
CA HIS A 150 -12.48 -12.01 -6.86
C HIS A 150 -11.52 -10.83 -7.02
N ALA A 151 -10.25 -11.10 -7.25
CA ALA A 151 -9.21 -10.07 -7.22
C ALA A 151 -9.27 -9.15 -8.45
N GLY A 152 -9.93 -9.62 -9.50
CA GLY A 152 -10.21 -8.78 -10.65
C GLY A 152 -11.26 -7.70 -10.44
N LYS A 153 -12.15 -7.87 -9.46
CA LYS A 153 -13.07 -6.79 -9.07
C LYS A 153 -12.33 -5.74 -8.27
N ALA A 154 -11.52 -6.16 -7.29
CA ALA A 154 -10.75 -5.27 -6.43
C ALA A 154 -9.79 -4.34 -7.21
N GLY A 155 -9.07 -4.87 -8.20
CA GLY A 155 -8.18 -4.06 -9.04
C GLY A 155 -8.94 -3.04 -9.89
N VAL A 156 -10.07 -3.44 -10.47
CA VAL A 156 -10.93 -2.57 -11.28
C VAL A 156 -11.58 -1.48 -10.44
N GLU A 157 -12.12 -1.83 -9.27
CA GLU A 157 -12.70 -0.90 -8.31
C GLU A 157 -11.68 0.13 -7.84
N THR A 158 -10.44 -0.31 -7.55
CA THR A 158 -9.35 0.60 -7.16
C THR A 158 -9.05 1.61 -8.27
N LEU A 159 -8.94 1.15 -9.51
CA LEU A 159 -8.64 2.04 -10.64
C LEU A 159 -9.77 3.03 -10.90
N TYR A 160 -11.04 2.60 -10.87
CA TYR A 160 -12.18 3.51 -11.05
C TYR A 160 -12.37 4.47 -9.88
N LYS A 161 -12.11 4.04 -8.64
CA LYS A 161 -12.08 4.92 -7.47
C LYS A 161 -11.05 6.02 -7.69
N LEU A 162 -9.82 5.65 -8.07
CA LEU A 162 -8.72 6.59 -8.23
C LEU A 162 -8.96 7.56 -9.39
N ASP A 163 -9.51 7.09 -10.51
CA ASP A 163 -9.93 7.90 -11.65
C ASP A 163 -11.00 8.93 -11.25
N SER A 164 -12.06 8.47 -10.56
CA SER A 164 -13.12 9.36 -10.07
C SER A 164 -12.61 10.42 -9.08
N ILE A 165 -11.59 10.11 -8.28
CA ILE A 165 -11.00 11.09 -7.36
C ILE A 165 -10.06 12.04 -8.11
N SER A 166 -9.32 11.55 -9.10
CA SER A 166 -8.47 12.38 -9.97
C SER A 166 -9.28 13.50 -10.63
N ASP A 167 -10.48 13.16 -11.11
CA ASP A 167 -11.42 14.13 -11.69
C ASP A 167 -11.83 15.24 -10.71
N LEU A 168 -11.95 14.94 -9.41
CA LEU A 168 -12.27 15.94 -8.38
C LEU A 168 -11.15 16.98 -8.22
N GLY A 169 -9.90 16.60 -8.46
CA GLY A 169 -8.75 17.52 -8.43
C GLY A 169 -8.58 18.34 -9.72
N GLY A 170 -9.37 18.06 -10.75
CA GLY A 170 -9.35 18.74 -12.05
C GLY A 170 -8.43 18.10 -13.08
N LEU A 171 -8.45 18.64 -14.31
CA LEU A 171 -7.79 18.09 -15.51
C LEU A 171 -6.27 17.89 -15.39
N GLY A 172 -5.63 18.60 -14.46
CA GLY A 172 -4.19 18.53 -14.22
C GLY A 172 -3.76 17.47 -13.20
N THR A 173 -4.71 16.81 -12.53
CA THR A 173 -4.39 15.79 -11.51
C THR A 173 -3.67 14.62 -12.14
N LYS A 174 -2.63 14.14 -11.46
CA LYS A 174 -1.97 12.88 -11.79
C LYS A 174 -2.28 11.84 -10.75
N ALA A 175 -2.65 10.65 -11.22
CA ALA A 175 -2.92 9.50 -10.39
C ALA A 175 -1.85 8.42 -10.56
N MET A 176 -1.49 7.77 -9.45
CA MET A 176 -0.61 6.60 -9.43
C MET A 176 -1.17 5.52 -8.53
N LEU A 177 -1.00 4.26 -8.92
CA LEU A 177 -1.20 3.10 -8.07
C LEU A 177 0.16 2.42 -7.83
N VAL A 178 0.54 2.33 -6.55
CA VAL A 178 1.71 1.59 -6.09
C VAL A 178 1.23 0.25 -5.53
N SER A 179 1.60 -0.86 -6.16
CA SER A 179 1.18 -2.19 -5.72
C SER A 179 2.35 -3.11 -5.39
N TYR A 180 2.36 -3.66 -4.17
CA TYR A 180 3.37 -4.65 -3.78
C TYR A 180 3.35 -5.91 -4.65
N ARG A 181 2.24 -6.17 -5.33
CA ARG A 181 2.04 -7.36 -6.18
C ARG A 181 1.85 -6.95 -7.62
N ASN A 182 2.18 -7.85 -8.53
CA ASN A 182 1.89 -7.64 -9.94
C ASN A 182 0.37 -7.66 -10.20
N LEU A 183 -0.14 -6.65 -10.88
CA LEU A 183 -1.45 -6.56 -11.49
C LEU A 183 -1.61 -7.59 -12.61
N ARG A 184 -2.87 -7.84 -12.98
CA ARG A 184 -3.21 -8.62 -14.18
C ARG A 184 -3.00 -7.77 -15.43
N PRO A 185 -2.72 -8.38 -16.59
CA PRO A 185 -2.60 -7.66 -17.85
C PRO A 185 -3.80 -6.74 -18.15
N ALA A 186 -5.03 -7.21 -17.87
CA ALA A 186 -6.24 -6.42 -18.07
C ALA A 186 -6.32 -5.18 -17.17
N ASP A 187 -5.80 -5.24 -15.94
CA ASP A 187 -5.80 -4.10 -15.01
C ASP A 187 -4.70 -3.10 -15.39
N ARG A 188 -3.54 -3.58 -15.87
CA ARG A 188 -2.51 -2.71 -16.46
C ARG A 188 -3.03 -1.96 -17.68
N GLN A 189 -3.74 -2.65 -18.57
CA GLN A 189 -4.33 -2.00 -19.74
C GLN A 189 -5.35 -0.94 -19.31
N ARG A 190 -6.22 -1.26 -18.36
CA ARG A 190 -7.19 -0.30 -17.82
C ARG A 190 -6.51 0.91 -17.16
N ALA A 191 -5.45 0.70 -16.38
CA ALA A 191 -4.69 1.80 -15.79
C ALA A 191 -4.11 2.73 -16.87
N LYS A 192 -3.59 2.16 -17.96
CA LYS A 192 -3.11 2.92 -19.12
C LYS A 192 -4.23 3.73 -19.76
N ASP A 193 -5.41 3.12 -19.97
CA ASP A 193 -6.56 3.78 -20.58
C ASP A 193 -7.05 4.96 -19.71
N LEU A 194 -7.01 4.82 -18.39
CA LEU A 194 -7.34 5.85 -17.39
C LEU A 194 -6.18 6.81 -17.08
N ARG A 195 -5.03 6.67 -17.76
CA ARG A 195 -3.82 7.47 -17.51
C ARG A 195 -3.31 7.43 -16.06
N ILE A 196 -3.55 6.32 -15.37
CA ILE A 196 -3.05 6.04 -14.02
C ILE A 196 -1.66 5.40 -14.16
N HIS A 197 -0.64 6.01 -13.54
CA HIS A 197 0.70 5.45 -13.52
C HIS A 197 0.78 4.25 -12.57
N ILE A 198 1.51 3.20 -12.94
CA ILE A 198 1.64 1.98 -12.13
C ILE A 198 3.09 1.77 -11.72
N ILE A 199 3.31 1.52 -10.42
CA ILE A 199 4.55 0.94 -9.90
C ILE A 199 4.17 -0.37 -9.21
N GLU A 200 4.65 -1.51 -9.70
CA GLU A 200 4.20 -2.81 -9.20
C GLU A 200 5.32 -3.82 -8.96
N GLY A 201 5.14 -4.69 -7.96
CA GLY A 201 6.05 -5.81 -7.68
C GLY A 201 7.51 -5.35 -7.56
N LYS A 202 8.39 -5.94 -8.38
CA LYS A 202 9.83 -5.62 -8.38
C LYS A 202 10.15 -4.15 -8.67
N ASP A 203 9.27 -3.43 -9.35
CA ASP A 203 9.50 -2.02 -9.69
C ASP A 203 9.51 -1.11 -8.46
N ILE A 204 8.95 -1.56 -7.32
CA ILE A 204 9.00 -0.82 -6.06
C ILE A 204 10.44 -0.67 -5.55
N GLN A 205 11.37 -1.56 -5.92
CA GLN A 205 12.79 -1.40 -5.59
C GLN A 205 13.37 -0.09 -6.15
N GLN A 206 12.76 0.45 -7.20
CA GLN A 206 13.14 1.71 -7.86
C GLN A 206 12.16 2.84 -7.56
N LEU A 207 11.36 2.73 -6.49
CA LEU A 207 10.25 3.64 -6.19
C LEU A 207 10.65 5.12 -6.25
N LYS A 208 11.75 5.52 -5.59
CA LYS A 208 12.19 6.92 -5.59
C LYS A 208 12.48 7.45 -7.00
N THR A 209 13.16 6.65 -7.82
CA THR A 209 13.50 7.01 -9.20
C THR A 209 12.24 7.14 -10.06
N LYS A 210 11.33 6.17 -9.99
CA LYS A 210 10.07 6.17 -10.73
C LYS A 210 9.14 7.32 -10.30
N LEU A 211 9.07 7.62 -9.00
CA LEU A 211 8.35 8.80 -8.49
C LEU A 211 8.93 10.09 -9.07
N ARG A 212 10.26 10.24 -9.07
CA ARG A 212 10.93 11.42 -9.65
C ARG A 212 10.61 11.59 -11.13
N GLU A 213 10.67 10.52 -11.91
CA GLU A 213 10.33 10.54 -13.35
C GLU A 213 8.86 10.92 -13.57
N TRP A 214 7.95 10.33 -12.80
CA TRP A 214 6.52 10.63 -12.89
C TRP A 214 6.18 12.08 -12.56
N ILE A 215 6.85 12.66 -11.57
CA ILE A 215 6.67 14.07 -11.17
C ILE A 215 7.16 15.03 -12.27
N LYS A 216 8.28 14.69 -12.93
CA LYS A 216 8.91 15.54 -13.97
C LYS A 216 8.17 15.51 -15.31
N ASN A 217 7.53 14.39 -15.66
CA ASN A 217 6.71 14.25 -16.87
C ASN A 217 5.39 15.03 -16.77
#